data_AF-A0A1M6HJU0-F1
#
_entry.id   AF-A0A1M6HJU0-F1
#
_cell.length_a   1.000
_cell.length_b   1.000
_cell.length_c   1.000
_cell.angle_alpha   90.00
_cell.angle_beta   90.00
_cell.angle_gamma   90.00
#
_symmetry.space_group_name_H-M   'P 1'
#
loop_
_entity.id
_entity.type
_entity.pdbx_description
1 polymer ?
#
loop_
_entity_poly.entity_id
_entity_poly.type
_entity_poly.pdbx_seq_one_letter_code
_entity_poly.pdbx_strand_id
1 'polypeptide(L)' 'MENNFNDNANNMPNNTLAPHEAAELHEIISGGVLGYKKLQASMPMVKDPELKTFIEESISGKKVELDEMQNFVNTIKG' A
#
# COMPACT_ATOMS: atom_id res chain seq x y z
N MET A 1 -10.72 -53.14 -7.64
CA MET A 1 -10.02 -51.91 -8.08
C MET A 1 -10.96 -50.76 -7.73
N GLU A 2 -10.85 -50.24 -6.51
CA GLU A 2 -11.58 -49.04 -6.10
C GLU A 2 -10.68 -47.84 -6.36
N ASN A 3 -11.19 -46.90 -7.17
CA ASN A 3 -10.46 -45.73 -7.62
C ASN A 3 -10.28 -44.75 -6.46
N ASN A 4 -9.04 -44.62 -5.98
CA ASN A 4 -8.62 -43.52 -5.12
C ASN A 4 -8.54 -42.24 -5.95
N PHE A 5 -9.60 -41.43 -5.94
CA PHE A 5 -9.52 -40.03 -6.35
C PHE A 5 -8.82 -39.26 -5.22
N ASN A 6 -7.49 -39.21 -5.32
CA ASN A 6 -6.69 -38.29 -4.53
C ASN A 6 -6.82 -36.89 -5.12
N ASP A 7 -7.91 -36.21 -4.78
CA ASP A 7 -8.07 -34.77 -5.03
C ASP A 7 -7.19 -33.99 -4.04
N ASN A 8 -5.88 -34.12 -4.18
CA ASN A 8 -4.95 -33.14 -3.62
C ASN A 8 -4.90 -31.95 -4.59
N ALA A 9 -6.03 -31.24 -4.68
CA ALA A 9 -6.07 -29.93 -5.28
C ALA A 9 -5.17 -29.04 -4.43
N ASN A 10 -3.97 -28.75 -4.96
CA ASN A 10 -3.03 -27.79 -4.41
C ASN A 10 -3.78 -26.51 -4.03
N ASN A 11 -4.07 -26.36 -2.74
CA ASN A 11 -4.71 -25.19 -2.15
C ASN A 11 -3.67 -24.06 -2.08
N MET A 12 -3.21 -23.59 -3.24
CA MET A 12 -2.47 -22.35 -3.35
C MET A 12 -3.50 -21.24 -3.10
N PRO A 13 -3.34 -20.42 -2.05
CA PRO A 13 -4.26 -19.32 -1.82
C PRO A 13 -4.28 -18.44 -3.07
N ASN A 14 -5.48 -18.21 -3.60
CA ASN A 14 -5.69 -17.33 -4.73
C ASN A 14 -5.40 -15.90 -4.27
N ASN A 15 -4.14 -15.48 -4.36
CA ASN A 15 -3.63 -14.22 -3.80
C ASN A 15 -3.92 -13.05 -4.75
N THR A 16 -5.15 -12.98 -5.25
CA THR A 16 -5.63 -12.01 -6.24
C THR A 16 -6.73 -11.18 -5.62
N LEU A 17 -6.63 -9.86 -5.73
CA LEU A 17 -7.73 -8.95 -5.38
C LEU A 17 -8.85 -9.06 -6.43
N ALA A 18 -10.10 -8.96 -5.98
CA ALA A 18 -11.21 -8.70 -6.89
C ALA A 18 -11.03 -7.33 -7.56
N PRO A 19 -11.60 -7.09 -8.77
CA PRO A 19 -11.39 -5.85 -9.50
C PRO A 19 -11.74 -4.57 -8.71
N HIS A 20 -12.77 -4.61 -7.87
CA HIS A 20 -13.18 -3.47 -7.05
C HIS A 20 -12.22 -3.23 -5.87
N GLU A 21 -11.69 -4.29 -5.26
CA GLU A 21 -10.67 -4.19 -4.20
C GLU A 21 -9.36 -3.62 -4.76
N ALA A 22 -8.97 -4.03 -5.98
CA ALA A 22 -7.81 -3.47 -6.67
C ALA A 22 -8.00 -1.98 -7.00
N ALA A 23 -9.21 -1.58 -7.41
CA ALA A 23 -9.54 -0.17 -7.67
C ALA A 23 -9.50 0.68 -6.39
N GLU A 24 -10.07 0.18 -5.29
CA GLU A 24 -10.04 0.83 -3.99
C GLU A 24 -8.60 1.00 -3.48
N LEU A 25 -7.79 -0.06 -3.55
CA LEU A 25 -6.38 0.00 -3.17
C LEU A 25 -5.60 1.03 -4.00
N HIS A 26 -5.85 1.09 -5.31
CA HIS A 26 -5.24 2.09 -6.18
C HIS A 26 -5.61 3.52 -5.77
N GLU A 27 -6.87 3.77 -5.41
CA GLU A 27 -7.33 5.08 -4.93
C GLU A 27 -6.65 5.47 -3.61
N ILE A 28 -6.57 4.54 -2.65
CA ILE A 28 -5.89 4.75 -1.36
C ILE A 28 -4.42 5.11 -1.58
N ILE A 29 -3.68 4.33 -2.39
CA ILE A 29 -2.27 4.59 -2.70
C ILE A 29 -2.11 5.95 -3.38
N SER A 30 -2.95 6.25 -4.37
CA SER A 30 -2.91 7.52 -5.10
C SER A 30 -3.12 8.72 -4.19
N GLY A 31 -4.09 8.63 -3.26
CA GLY A 31 -4.34 9.64 -2.24
C GLY A 31 -3.15 9.83 -1.29
N GLY A 32 -2.54 8.73 -0.85
CA GLY A 32 -1.32 8.73 -0.03
C GLY A 32 -0.15 9.43 -0.74
N VAL A 33 0.11 9.09 -2.00
CA VAL A 33 1.15 9.71 -2.83
C VAL A 33 0.90 11.20 -3.02
N LEU A 34 -0.34 11.60 -3.29
CA LEU A 34 -0.69 13.01 -3.43
C LEU A 34 -0.45 13.79 -2.13
N GLY A 35 -0.86 13.22 -0.99
CA GLY A 35 -0.63 13.80 0.34
C GLY A 35 0.86 13.96 0.65
N TYR A 36 1.66 12.91 0.39
CA TYR A 36 3.11 12.92 0.56
C TYR A 36 3.77 14.04 -0.25
N LYS A 37 3.43 14.15 -1.55
CA LYS A 37 3.97 15.20 -2.44
C LYS A 37 3.58 16.61 -2.00
N LYS A 38 2.34 16.80 -1.51
CA LYS A 38 1.90 18.10 -0.98
C LYS A 38 2.72 18.52 0.23
N LEU A 39 2.93 17.63 1.19
CA LEU A 39 3.73 17.91 2.38
C LEU A 39 5.19 18.22 2.02
N GLN A 40 5.79 17.45 1.11
CA GLN A 40 7.12 17.72 0.60
C GLN A 40 7.22 19.10 -0.07
N ALA A 41 6.25 19.44 -0.92
CA ALA A 41 6.23 20.72 -1.61
C ALA A 41 6.03 21.90 -0.65
N SER A 42 5.27 21.72 0.43
CA SER A 42 5.05 22.77 1.43
C SER A 42 6.20 22.93 2.42
N MET A 43 7.00 21.88 2.65
CA MET A 43 8.08 21.85 3.66
C MET A 43 9.01 23.07 3.61
N PRO A 44 9.51 23.53 2.45
CA PRO A 44 10.41 24.68 2.40
C PRO A 44 9.76 26.01 2.81
N MET A 45 8.42 26.07 2.82
CA MET A 45 7.65 27.27 3.19
C MET A 45 7.37 27.35 4.70
N VAL A 46 7.61 26.27 5.43
CA VAL A 46 7.31 26.15 6.87
C VAL A 46 8.45 26.78 7.67
N LYS A 47 8.13 27.84 8.41
CA LYS A 47 9.09 28.58 9.23
C LYS A 47 9.05 28.19 10.71
N ASP A 48 7.89 27.73 11.16
CA ASP A 48 7.70 27.32 12.54
C ASP A 48 8.41 25.98 12.79
N PRO A 49 9.36 25.91 13.76
CA PRO A 49 10.16 24.70 13.96
C PRO A 49 9.36 23.48 14.41
N GLU A 50 8.32 23.68 15.22
CA GLU A 50 7.47 22.60 15.73
C GLU A 50 6.63 22.03 14.59
N LEU A 51 5.98 22.89 13.80
CA LEU A 51 5.26 22.51 12.60
C LEU A 51 6.17 21.83 11.57
N LYS A 52 7.40 22.31 11.42
CA LYS A 52 8.38 21.70 10.51
C LYS A 52 8.67 20.26 10.94
N THR A 53 8.96 20.05 12.23
CA THR A 53 9.22 18.73 12.80
C THR A 53 8.02 17.80 12.60
N PHE A 54 6.82 18.28 12.90
CA PHE A 54 5.58 17.55 12.67
C PHE A 54 5.39 17.13 11.21
N ILE A 55 5.68 18.01 10.25
CA ILE A 55 5.57 17.70 8.83
C ILE A 55 6.67 16.71 8.40
N GLU A 56 7.89 16.80 8.94
CA GLU A 56 8.98 15.85 8.66
C GLU A 56 8.60 14.44 9.13
N GLU A 57 8.07 14.32 10.35
CA GLU A 57 7.53 13.08 10.90
C GLU A 57 6.36 12.55 10.06
N SER A 58 5.44 13.43 9.64
CA SER A 58 4.31 13.08 8.79
C SER A 58 4.74 12.57 7.40
N ILE A 59 5.77 13.18 6.80
CA ILE A 59 6.36 12.72 5.53
C ILE A 59 6.99 11.34 5.72
N SER A 60 7.73 11.14 6.83
CA SER A 60 8.35 9.85 7.14
C SER A 60 7.29 8.76 7.34
N GLY A 61 6.26 9.02 8.14
CA GLY A 61 5.15 8.08 8.37
C GLY A 61 4.44 7.70 7.07
N LYS A 62 4.07 8.69 6.25
CA LYS A 62 3.45 8.44 4.94
C LYS A 62 4.32 7.64 3.99
N LYS A 63 5.64 7.85 4.04
CA LYS A 63 6.56 7.05 3.24
C LYS A 63 6.53 5.58 3.65
N VAL A 64 6.56 5.30 4.96
CA VAL A 64 6.47 3.93 5.48
C VAL A 64 5.15 3.28 5.06
N GLU A 65 4.02 3.96 5.26
CA GLU A 65 2.70 3.47 4.84
C GLU A 65 2.65 3.13 3.34
N LEU A 66 3.20 4.01 2.48
CA LEU A 66 3.24 3.78 1.04
C LEU A 66 4.17 2.61 0.67
N ASP A 67 5.32 2.48 1.33
CA ASP A 67 6.25 1.37 1.11
C ASP A 67 5.60 0.04 1.53
N GLU A 68 4.83 0.01 2.64
CA GLU A 68 4.04 -1.15 3.07
C GLU A 68 2.94 -1.53 2.07
N MET A 69 2.18 -0.54 1.56
CA MET A 69 1.16 -0.79 0.53
C MET A 69 1.78 -1.30 -0.78
N GLN A 70 2.92 -0.75 -1.18
CA GLN A 70 3.64 -1.21 -2.37
C GLN A 70 4.15 -2.65 -2.18
N ASN A 71 4.66 -2.98 -1.00
CA ASN A 71 5.07 -4.34 -0.66
C ASN A 71 3.87 -5.29 -0.70
N PHE A 72 2.72 -4.88 -0.15
CA PHE A 72 1.49 -5.64 -0.26
C PHE A 72 1.14 -5.90 -1.72
N VAL A 73 1.05 -4.86 -2.57
CA VAL A 73 0.79 -4.99 -4.01
C VAL A 73 1.76 -5.95 -4.71
N ASN A 74 3.03 -5.94 -4.34
CA ASN A 74 4.03 -6.85 -4.91
C ASN A 74 3.87 -8.32 -4.46
N THR A 75 3.23 -8.56 -3.31
CA THR A 75 3.01 -9.90 -2.76
C THR A 75 1.75 -10.58 -3.29
N ILE A 76 0.71 -9.79 -3.59
CA ILE A 76 -0.49 -10.27 -4.28
C ILE A 76 -0.16 -10.40 -5.77
N LYS A 77 -0.14 -11.64 -6.27
CA LYS A 77 0.05 -11.92 -7.70
C LYS A 77 -1.28 -11.67 -8.40
N GLY A 78 -1.29 -10.74 -9.36
CA GLY A 78 -2.31 -10.71 -10.41
C GLY A 78 -2.21 -11.93 -11.32
#